data_AF-A0A7V9MF49-F1
#
_entry.id   AF-A0A7V9MF49-F1
#
_cell.length_a   1.000
_cell.length_b   1.000
_cell.length_c   1.000
_cell.angle_alpha   90.00
_cell.angle_beta   90.00
_cell.angle_gamma   90.00
#
_symmetry.space_group_name_H-M   'P 1'
#
loop_
_entity.id
_entity.type
_entity.pdbx_description
1 polymer ?
#
loop_
_entity_poly.entity_id
_entity_poly.type
_entity_poly.pdbx_seq_one_letter_code
_entity_poly.pdbx_strand_id
1 'polypeptide(L)'
;MSPHPAREPLPDWARWGASPASEPYSIGIEEEMMLLDPETWRLAYRIETVLPALSSELAQHATAETHGSALELATGVHSSVPSAAAEVRELRAALRRDLLPLELAAASAGTHPSAVWQDTVVSSGSRYRELYGSMRELARREPTFALHVHVGVPDPEVATRLVNALRGHLALFLALSVNSPFWQGRDTGLASARTPLFQAFPRVGTPRAFRDYA
;
A
#
# COMPACT_ATOMS: atom_id res chain seq x y z
N MET A 1 -27.50 34.57 -18.78
CA MET A 1 -26.42 33.66 -18.35
C MET A 1 -25.67 34.35 -17.23
N SER A 2 -25.89 33.94 -15.98
CA SER A 2 -25.12 34.51 -14.86
C SER A 2 -23.66 34.06 -14.99
N PRO A 3 -22.68 34.96 -14.86
CA PRO A 3 -21.28 34.59 -14.90
C PRO A 3 -20.99 33.61 -13.76
N HIS A 4 -20.34 32.50 -14.09
CA HIS A 4 -19.83 31.57 -13.10
C HIS A 4 -18.89 32.36 -12.16
N PRO A 5 -19.04 32.29 -10.82
CA PRO A 5 -18.09 32.95 -9.92
C PRO A 5 -16.67 32.49 -10.25
N ALA A 6 -15.72 33.44 -10.28
CA ALA A 6 -14.32 33.15 -10.49
C ALA A 6 -13.88 32.11 -9.46
N ARG A 7 -13.30 30.99 -9.92
CA ARG A 7 -12.83 29.93 -9.01
C ARG A 7 -11.76 30.51 -8.09
N GLU A 8 -11.89 30.24 -6.79
CA GLU A 8 -10.82 30.53 -5.85
C GLU A 8 -9.53 29.79 -6.27
N PRO A 9 -8.36 30.42 -6.15
CA PRO A 9 -7.10 29.78 -6.49
C PRO A 9 -6.88 28.54 -5.61
N LEU A 10 -6.42 27.45 -6.23
CA LEU A 10 -6.10 26.21 -5.49
C LEU A 10 -5.04 26.49 -4.42
N PRO A 11 -5.18 25.91 -3.21
CA PRO A 11 -4.16 26.02 -2.17
C PRO A 11 -2.87 25.35 -2.66
N ASP A 12 -1.72 25.79 -2.14
CA ASP A 12 -0.42 25.37 -2.67
C ASP A 12 -0.19 23.85 -2.63
N TRP A 13 -0.73 23.17 -1.61
CA TRP A 13 -0.66 21.70 -1.50
C TRP A 13 -1.48 20.96 -2.58
N ALA A 14 -2.43 21.64 -3.21
CA ALA A 14 -3.29 21.10 -4.27
C ALA A 14 -2.82 21.51 -5.66
N ARG A 15 -1.62 22.11 -5.80
CA ARG A 15 -1.05 22.47 -7.11
C ARG A 15 -0.27 21.30 -7.69
N TRP A 16 -0.31 21.18 -9.02
CA TRP A 16 0.33 20.07 -9.70
C TRP A 16 1.84 20.27 -9.65
N GLY A 17 2.51 19.48 -8.80
CA GLY A 17 3.96 19.46 -8.73
C GLY A 17 4.50 18.58 -9.84
N ALA A 18 5.28 19.14 -10.75
CA ALA A 18 6.14 18.34 -11.60
C ALA A 18 7.24 17.75 -10.70
N SER A 19 7.12 16.47 -10.35
CA SER A 19 8.28 15.74 -9.82
C SER A 19 9.25 15.55 -10.98
N PRO A 20 10.50 16.04 -10.90
CA PRO A 20 11.48 15.85 -11.96
C PRO A 20 11.81 14.37 -12.22
N ALA A 21 11.37 13.47 -11.34
CA ALA A 21 11.64 12.03 -11.42
C ALA A 21 10.58 11.21 -12.17
N SER A 22 9.45 11.78 -12.59
CA SER A 22 8.38 11.03 -13.25
C SER A 22 8.18 11.44 -14.70
N GLU A 23 8.91 10.78 -15.61
CA GLU A 23 8.58 10.79 -17.03
C GLU A 23 7.14 10.27 -17.25
N PRO A 24 6.39 10.79 -18.23
CA PRO A 24 5.06 10.29 -18.54
C PRO A 24 5.03 8.77 -18.74
N TYR A 25 4.08 8.12 -18.09
CA TYR A 25 3.85 6.67 -18.10
C TYR A 25 4.97 5.82 -17.50
N SER A 26 5.84 6.42 -16.70
CA SER A 26 6.72 5.66 -15.82
C SER A 26 5.94 4.86 -14.78
N ILE A 27 6.56 3.83 -14.21
CA ILE A 27 5.92 2.87 -13.31
C ILE A 27 6.76 2.74 -12.04
N GLY A 28 6.11 2.83 -10.88
CA GLY A 28 6.65 2.41 -9.59
C GLY A 28 5.71 1.41 -8.93
N ILE A 29 6.23 0.45 -8.18
CA ILE A 29 5.45 -0.56 -7.49
C ILE A 29 5.83 -0.56 -6.02
N GLU A 30 4.82 -0.52 -5.16
CA GLU A 30 4.97 -0.74 -3.71
C GLU A 30 4.24 -2.03 -3.35
N GLU A 31 4.84 -2.87 -2.50
CA GLU A 31 4.25 -4.10 -2.01
C GLU A 31 4.44 -4.24 -0.51
N GLU A 32 3.33 -4.32 0.22
CA GLU A 32 3.31 -4.54 1.65
C GLU A 32 3.45 -6.05 1.96
N MET A 33 4.48 -6.39 2.71
CA MET A 33 4.87 -7.75 3.08
C MET A 33 4.57 -8.02 4.55
N MET A 34 3.98 -9.17 4.84
CA MET A 34 3.87 -9.74 6.17
C MET A 34 5.22 -10.24 6.64
N LEU A 35 5.63 -9.89 7.86
CA LEU A 35 6.70 -10.57 8.58
C LEU A 35 6.09 -11.74 9.36
N LEU A 36 6.67 -12.93 9.21
CA LEU A 36 6.14 -14.17 9.76
C LEU A 36 7.18 -14.92 10.57
N ASP A 37 6.72 -15.53 11.66
CA ASP A 37 7.43 -16.58 12.37
C ASP A 37 7.34 -17.89 11.55
N PRO A 38 8.45 -18.50 11.08
CA PRO A 38 8.41 -19.69 10.24
C PRO A 38 7.93 -20.97 10.92
N GLU A 39 7.96 -21.04 12.26
CA GLU A 39 7.51 -22.21 13.02
C GLU A 39 5.98 -22.20 13.18
N THR A 40 5.41 -21.03 13.44
CA THR A 40 3.99 -20.86 13.77
C THR A 40 3.16 -20.25 12.63
N TRP A 41 3.81 -19.64 11.64
CA TRP A 41 3.21 -18.83 10.58
C TRP A 41 2.32 -17.70 11.10
N ARG A 42 2.60 -17.20 12.32
CA ARG A 42 1.94 -16.01 12.86
C ARG A 42 2.68 -14.75 12.43
N LEU A 43 1.98 -13.63 12.41
CA LEU A 43 2.58 -12.32 12.23
C LEU A 43 3.64 -12.05 13.31
N ALA A 44 4.85 -11.73 12.88
CA ALA A 44 5.97 -11.37 13.73
C ALA A 44 6.09 -9.85 13.81
N TYR A 45 5.78 -9.26 14.96
CA TYR A 45 5.85 -7.80 15.18
C TYR A 45 7.29 -7.34 15.46
N ARG A 46 8.17 -7.52 14.48
CA ARG A 46 9.63 -7.39 14.62
C ARG A 46 10.24 -6.33 13.69
N ILE A 47 9.44 -5.42 13.11
CA ILE A 47 9.94 -4.43 12.14
C ILE A 47 11.13 -3.60 12.65
N GLU A 48 11.14 -3.25 13.95
CA GLU A 48 12.22 -2.49 14.60
C GLU A 48 13.53 -3.29 14.70
N THR A 49 13.47 -4.63 14.66
CA THR A 49 14.66 -5.49 14.52
C THR A 49 15.04 -5.70 13.06
N VAL A 50 14.05 -5.79 12.16
CA VAL A 50 14.26 -6.07 10.74
C VAL A 50 14.92 -4.90 10.03
N LEU A 51 14.40 -3.67 10.17
CA LEU A 51 14.89 -2.51 9.42
C LEU A 51 16.40 -2.25 9.59
N PRO A 52 16.96 -2.25 10.82
CA PRO A 52 18.41 -2.03 11.00
C PRO A 52 19.28 -3.17 10.48
N ALA A 53 18.71 -4.37 10.28
CA ALA A 53 19.42 -5.56 9.83
C ALA A 53 19.36 -5.76 8.31
N LEU A 54 18.58 -4.95 7.58
CA LEU A 54 18.51 -5.03 6.13
C LEU A 54 19.85 -4.68 5.50
N SER A 55 20.17 -5.35 4.39
CA SER A 55 21.30 -5.00 3.55
C SER A 55 21.19 -3.56 3.03
N SER A 56 22.32 -2.92 2.73
CA SER A 56 22.33 -1.57 2.15
C SER A 56 21.61 -1.48 0.80
N GLU A 57 21.53 -2.60 0.09
CA GLU A 57 20.71 -2.78 -1.12
C GLU A 57 19.23 -2.61 -0.77
N LEU A 58 18.71 -3.43 0.15
CA LEU A 58 17.28 -3.45 0.46
C LEU A 58 16.83 -2.25 1.29
N ALA A 59 17.69 -1.69 2.14
CA ALA A 59 17.37 -0.56 3.02
C ALA A 59 16.92 0.71 2.28
N GLN A 60 17.30 0.87 1.00
CA GLN A 60 16.86 1.99 0.15
C GLN A 60 15.45 1.78 -0.44
N HIS A 61 14.98 0.54 -0.40
CA HIS A 61 13.74 0.08 -1.02
C HIS A 61 12.73 -0.42 0.01
N ALA A 62 13.02 -0.30 1.31
CA ALA A 62 12.20 -0.87 2.37
C ALA A 62 11.87 0.17 3.43
N THR A 63 10.60 0.23 3.83
CA THR A 63 10.11 1.12 4.88
C THR A 63 9.26 0.35 5.90
N ALA A 64 9.15 0.91 7.11
CA ALA A 64 8.22 0.39 8.12
C ALA A 64 6.81 0.89 7.84
N GLU A 65 5.86 -0.04 7.88
CA GLU A 65 4.45 0.25 7.82
C GLU A 65 3.83 0.55 9.20
N THR A 66 2.54 0.88 9.21
CA THR A 66 1.78 1.22 10.43
C THR A 66 1.85 0.12 11.49
N HIS A 67 1.85 -1.15 11.06
CA HIS A 67 1.86 -2.29 11.95
C HIS A 67 3.27 -2.89 12.04
N GLY A 68 3.70 -3.25 13.25
CA GLY A 68 5.05 -3.77 13.50
C GLY A 68 5.39 -5.09 12.81
N SER A 69 4.41 -5.71 12.14
CA SER A 69 4.54 -6.94 11.36
C SER A 69 4.50 -6.72 9.84
N ALA A 70 4.54 -5.47 9.39
CA ALA A 70 4.46 -5.11 7.99
C ALA A 70 5.71 -4.35 7.55
N LEU A 71 6.23 -4.72 6.38
CA LEU A 71 7.33 -4.05 5.70
C LEU A 71 6.86 -3.72 4.29
N GLU A 72 7.02 -2.49 3.83
CA GLU A 72 6.73 -2.12 2.45
C GLU A 72 8.01 -2.17 1.62
N LEU A 73 7.95 -2.85 0.47
CA LEU A 73 8.99 -2.82 -0.55
C LEU A 73 8.56 -1.85 -1.66
N ALA A 74 9.45 -0.95 -2.07
CA ALA A 74 9.21 0.00 -3.16
C ALA A 74 10.29 -0.12 -4.25
N THR A 75 9.87 -0.27 -5.51
CA THR A 75 10.80 -0.27 -6.65
C THR A 75 11.35 1.12 -6.93
N GLY A 76 12.42 1.20 -7.73
CA GLY A 76 12.73 2.40 -8.49
C GLY A 76 11.63 2.78 -9.49
N VAL A 77 11.87 3.87 -10.23
CA VAL A 77 10.98 4.31 -11.32
C VAL A 77 11.42 3.65 -12.63
N HIS A 78 10.49 2.96 -13.28
CA HIS A 78 10.73 2.22 -14.52
C HIS A 78 10.00 2.84 -15.71
N SER A 79 10.51 2.60 -16.92
CA SER A 79 9.82 2.94 -18.17
C SER A 79 8.98 1.79 -18.74
N SER A 80 9.02 0.60 -18.12
CA SER A 80 8.32 -0.58 -18.62
C SER A 80 7.82 -1.49 -17.50
N VAL A 81 6.70 -2.18 -17.74
CA VAL A 81 6.16 -3.18 -16.80
C VAL A 81 7.13 -4.35 -16.58
N PRO A 82 7.77 -4.94 -17.61
CA PRO A 82 8.69 -6.06 -17.40
C PRO A 82 9.87 -5.72 -16.49
N SER A 83 10.44 -4.51 -16.61
CA SER A 83 11.57 -4.09 -15.77
C SER A 83 11.14 -3.84 -14.32
N ALA A 84 9.99 -3.18 -14.10
CA ALA A 84 9.43 -3.02 -12.74
C ALA A 84 9.14 -4.38 -12.09
N ALA A 85 8.53 -5.30 -12.84
CA ALA A 85 8.24 -6.64 -12.35
C ALA A 85 9.51 -7.48 -12.08
N ALA A 86 10.61 -7.21 -12.79
CA ALA A 86 11.90 -7.85 -12.51
C ALA A 86 12.44 -7.36 -11.16
N GLU A 87 12.46 -6.06 -10.91
CA GLU A 87 12.93 -5.49 -9.64
C GLU A 87 12.08 -5.99 -8.46
N VAL A 88 10.74 -6.08 -8.58
CA VAL A 88 9.89 -6.68 -7.52
C VAL A 88 10.37 -8.09 -7.14
N ARG A 89 10.75 -8.92 -8.13
CA ARG A 89 11.26 -10.28 -7.84
C ARG A 89 12.62 -10.24 -7.14
N GLU A 90 13.48 -9.31 -7.53
CA GLU A 90 14.79 -9.10 -6.93
C GLU A 90 14.66 -8.64 -5.47
N LEU A 91 13.81 -7.64 -5.21
CA LEU A 91 13.53 -7.13 -3.86
C LEU A 91 12.92 -8.21 -2.96
N ARG A 92 12.00 -9.04 -3.46
CA ARG A 92 11.47 -10.20 -2.71
C ARG A 92 12.56 -11.22 -2.39
N ALA A 93 13.47 -11.49 -3.33
CA ALA A 93 14.57 -12.42 -3.12
C ALA A 93 15.58 -11.88 -2.10
N ALA A 94 15.90 -10.58 -2.17
CA ALA A 94 16.74 -9.89 -1.20
C ALA A 94 16.10 -9.89 0.19
N LEU A 95 14.81 -9.57 0.31
CA LEU A 95 14.08 -9.62 1.57
C LEU A 95 14.14 -11.02 2.20
N ARG A 96 13.88 -12.08 1.42
CA ARG A 96 13.98 -13.46 1.92
C ARG A 96 15.37 -13.77 2.46
N ARG A 97 16.43 -13.32 1.77
CA ARG A 97 17.82 -13.53 2.18
C ARG A 97 18.13 -12.79 3.48
N ASP A 98 17.69 -11.54 3.61
CA ASP A 98 17.96 -10.69 4.75
C ASP A 98 17.15 -11.10 6.00
N LEU A 99 15.98 -11.71 5.82
CA LEU A 99 15.16 -12.25 6.91
C LEU A 99 15.67 -13.60 7.46
N LEU A 100 16.43 -14.37 6.66
CA LEU A 100 16.88 -15.71 7.05
C LEU A 100 17.72 -15.73 8.35
N PRO A 101 18.71 -14.85 8.57
CA PRO A 101 19.48 -14.79 9.82
C PRO A 101 18.67 -14.31 11.02
N LEU A 102 17.51 -13.69 10.78
CA LEU A 102 16.58 -13.23 11.82
C LEU A 102 15.54 -14.29 12.17
N GLU A 103 15.60 -15.47 11.54
CA GLU A 103 14.63 -16.57 11.69
C GLU A 103 13.20 -16.11 11.35
N LEU A 104 13.08 -15.25 10.34
CA LEU A 104 11.80 -14.72 9.85
C LEU A 104 11.53 -15.16 8.41
N ALA A 105 10.25 -15.20 8.06
CA ALA A 105 9.78 -15.36 6.68
C ALA A 105 8.94 -14.15 6.27
N ALA A 106 8.68 -14.04 4.96
CA ALA A 106 7.77 -13.04 4.41
C ALA A 106 6.69 -13.66 3.54
N ALA A 107 5.50 -13.05 3.52
CA ALA A 107 4.40 -13.38 2.62
C ALA A 107 3.64 -12.13 2.18
N SER A 108 2.83 -12.26 1.13
CA SER A 108 1.99 -11.17 0.60
C SER A 108 0.58 -11.71 0.35
N ALA A 109 -0.40 -11.12 1.02
CA ALA A 109 -1.83 -11.38 0.83
C ALA A 109 -2.67 -10.25 1.45
N GLY A 110 -3.88 -10.01 0.96
CA GLY A 110 -4.68 -8.87 1.44
C GLY A 110 -5.00 -8.88 2.94
N THR A 111 -5.05 -10.06 3.55
CA THR A 111 -5.21 -10.29 5.00
C THR A 111 -4.33 -11.46 5.42
N HIS A 112 -3.83 -11.42 6.65
CA HIS A 112 -3.25 -12.62 7.24
C HIS A 112 -4.38 -13.60 7.65
N PRO A 113 -4.31 -14.90 7.29
CA PRO A 113 -5.44 -15.82 7.47
C PRO A 113 -5.94 -15.96 8.91
N SER A 114 -5.05 -15.91 9.90
CA SER A 114 -5.34 -16.18 11.31
C SER A 114 -5.00 -15.03 12.26
N ALA A 115 -4.64 -13.85 11.75
CA ALA A 115 -4.30 -12.73 12.63
C ALA A 115 -5.55 -12.22 13.35
N VAL A 116 -5.38 -11.82 14.61
CA VAL A 116 -6.42 -11.21 15.44
C VAL A 116 -5.89 -9.88 15.99
N TRP A 117 -6.75 -8.86 16.00
CA TRP A 117 -6.38 -7.48 16.37
C TRP A 117 -5.83 -7.35 17.80
N GLN A 118 -6.22 -8.26 18.69
CA GLN A 118 -5.79 -8.27 20.09
C GLN A 118 -4.29 -8.50 20.24
N ASP A 119 -3.68 -9.17 19.26
CA ASP A 119 -2.25 -9.46 19.23
C ASP A 119 -1.48 -8.41 18.40
N THR A 120 -2.17 -7.39 17.86
CA THR A 120 -1.57 -6.41 16.94
C THR A 120 -0.79 -5.32 17.67
N VAL A 121 0.50 -5.23 17.37
CA VAL A 121 1.40 -4.19 17.88
C VAL A 121 1.65 -3.13 16.80
N VAL A 122 1.31 -1.88 17.10
CA VAL A 122 1.52 -0.71 16.23
C VAL A 122 3.00 -0.30 16.27
N SER A 123 3.54 0.11 15.12
CA SER A 123 4.92 0.62 15.01
C SER A 123 5.13 1.91 15.83
N SER A 124 6.35 2.14 16.32
CA SER A 124 6.65 3.19 17.29
C SER A 124 6.88 4.60 16.70
N GLY A 125 6.83 4.73 15.37
CA GLY A 125 7.14 5.97 14.65
C GLY A 125 6.26 7.19 15.01
N SER A 126 6.85 8.39 14.97
CA SER A 126 6.20 9.66 15.39
C SER A 126 4.90 9.96 14.64
N ARG A 127 4.87 9.73 13.31
CA ARG A 127 3.69 9.85 12.44
C ARG A 127 2.53 8.96 12.88
N TYR A 128 2.82 7.80 13.47
CA TYR A 128 1.81 6.82 13.85
C TYR A 128 1.09 7.18 15.14
N ARG A 129 1.72 7.91 16.07
CA ARG A 129 1.04 8.45 17.27
C ARG A 129 -0.06 9.46 16.89
N GLU A 130 0.15 10.26 15.86
CA GLU A 130 -0.84 11.20 15.34
C GLU A 130 -2.00 10.48 14.62
N LEU A 131 -1.69 9.44 13.83
CA LEU A 131 -2.70 8.59 13.20
C LEU A 131 -3.57 7.90 14.25
N TYR A 132 -2.95 7.37 15.32
CA TYR A 132 -3.66 6.78 16.45
C TYR A 132 -4.55 7.78 17.18
N GLY A 133 -4.06 9.01 17.39
CA GLY A 133 -4.85 10.08 18.00
C GLY A 133 -6.12 10.44 17.22
N SER A 134 -6.07 10.35 15.88
CA SER A 134 -7.19 10.66 15.00
C SER A 134 -8.13 9.48 14.71
N MET A 135 -7.60 8.26 14.61
CA MET A 135 -8.36 7.06 14.19
C MET A 135 -8.75 6.12 15.34
N ARG A 136 -8.08 6.22 16.50
CA ARG A 136 -8.32 5.42 17.72
C ARG A 136 -8.38 3.92 17.42
N GLU A 137 -9.46 3.23 17.81
CA GLU A 137 -9.63 1.79 17.63
C GLU A 137 -9.62 1.34 16.16
N LEU A 138 -9.89 2.24 15.21
CA LEU A 138 -9.74 1.91 13.79
C LEU A 138 -8.28 1.65 13.42
N ALA A 139 -7.32 2.29 14.10
CA ALA A 139 -5.89 2.07 13.91
C ALA A 139 -5.35 0.83 14.66
N ARG A 140 -6.15 0.18 15.52
CA ARG A 140 -5.79 -1.07 16.22
C ARG A 140 -6.23 -2.34 15.48
N ARG A 141 -6.78 -2.21 14.28
CA ARG A 141 -7.28 -3.35 13.52
C ARG A 141 -6.14 -4.17 12.93
N GLU A 142 -6.47 -5.39 12.51
CA GLU A 142 -5.51 -6.27 11.88
C GLU A 142 -4.90 -5.61 10.64
N PRO A 143 -3.58 -5.76 10.42
CA PRO A 143 -2.93 -5.26 9.23
C PRO A 143 -3.58 -5.89 7.99
N THR A 144 -3.98 -5.02 7.05
CA THR A 144 -4.21 -5.39 5.66
C THR A 144 -2.95 -5.10 4.87
N PHE A 145 -2.72 -5.87 3.81
CA PHE A 145 -1.55 -5.69 2.96
C PHE A 145 -1.98 -5.40 1.52
N ALA A 146 -1.20 -4.64 0.79
CA ALA A 146 -1.56 -4.12 -0.52
C ALA A 146 -0.40 -4.18 -1.52
N LEU A 147 -0.77 -4.16 -2.80
CA LEU A 147 0.12 -3.86 -3.91
C LEU A 147 -0.35 -2.53 -4.50
N HIS A 148 0.54 -1.54 -4.55
CA HIS A 148 0.28 -0.26 -5.20
C HIS A 148 1.07 -0.18 -6.50
N VAL A 149 0.42 0.35 -7.54
CA VAL A 149 1.05 0.62 -8.83
C VAL A 149 0.90 2.10 -9.11
N HIS A 150 2.03 2.79 -9.17
CA HIS A 150 2.14 4.20 -9.43
C HIS A 150 2.45 4.38 -10.92
N VAL A 151 1.68 5.24 -11.60
CA VAL A 151 1.88 5.54 -13.01
C VAL A 151 2.11 7.03 -13.17
N GLY A 152 3.27 7.42 -13.72
CA GLY A 152 3.56 8.80 -14.09
C GLY A 152 2.58 9.29 -15.15
N VAL A 153 2.11 10.53 -15.05
CA VAL A 153 1.17 11.11 -16.02
C VAL A 153 1.64 12.52 -16.39
N PRO A 154 1.46 12.94 -17.66
CA PRO A 154 2.10 14.16 -18.17
C PRO A 154 1.51 15.45 -17.58
N ASP A 155 0.23 15.45 -17.22
CA ASP A 155 -0.48 16.64 -16.78
C ASP A 155 -1.70 16.31 -15.89
N PRO A 156 -2.19 17.26 -15.08
CA PRO A 156 -3.31 17.04 -14.17
C PRO A 156 -4.64 16.70 -14.85
N GLU A 157 -4.85 17.13 -16.09
CA GLU A 157 -6.08 16.83 -16.83
C GLU A 157 -6.09 15.39 -17.33
N VAL A 158 -4.94 14.88 -17.77
CA VAL A 158 -4.74 13.45 -18.05
C VAL A 158 -4.96 12.63 -16.79
N ALA A 159 -4.40 13.05 -15.64
CA ALA A 159 -4.61 12.38 -14.36
C ALA A 159 -6.11 12.26 -14.02
N THR A 160 -6.85 13.36 -14.16
CA THR A 160 -8.30 13.42 -13.91
C THR A 160 -9.08 12.48 -14.85
N ARG A 161 -8.77 12.50 -16.15
CA ARG A 161 -9.39 11.59 -17.13
C ARG A 161 -9.10 10.13 -16.83
N LEU A 162 -7.86 9.80 -16.44
CA LEU A 162 -7.45 8.44 -16.09
C LEU A 162 -8.17 7.94 -14.84
N VAL A 163 -8.21 8.72 -13.76
CA VAL A 163 -8.95 8.36 -12.55
C VAL A 163 -10.42 8.11 -12.87
N ASN A 164 -11.04 8.97 -13.68
CA ASN A 164 -12.43 8.80 -14.10
C ASN A 164 -12.66 7.50 -14.89
N ALA A 165 -11.75 7.16 -15.80
CA ALA A 165 -11.81 5.93 -16.59
C ALA A 165 -11.59 4.68 -15.72
N LEU A 166 -10.58 4.70 -14.84
CA LEU A 166 -10.22 3.59 -13.96
C LEU A 166 -11.37 3.14 -13.06
N ARG A 167 -12.28 4.05 -12.68
CA ARG A 167 -13.51 3.72 -11.93
C ARG A 167 -14.31 2.60 -12.60
N GLY A 168 -14.35 2.54 -13.93
CA GLY A 168 -15.04 1.50 -14.69
C GLY A 168 -14.31 0.14 -14.70
N HIS A 169 -13.03 0.11 -14.31
CA HIS A 169 -12.17 -1.08 -14.32
C HIS A 169 -11.86 -1.63 -12.93
N LEU A 170 -12.24 -0.93 -11.84
CA LEU A 170 -11.92 -1.35 -10.47
C LEU A 170 -12.41 -2.77 -10.14
N ALA A 171 -13.59 -3.16 -10.62
CA ALA A 171 -14.12 -4.51 -10.38
C ALA A 171 -13.25 -5.59 -11.04
N LEU A 172 -12.72 -5.32 -12.24
CA LEU A 172 -11.83 -6.23 -12.95
C LEU A 172 -10.48 -6.35 -12.23
N PHE A 173 -9.88 -5.22 -11.84
CA PHE A 173 -8.62 -5.25 -11.08
C PHE A 173 -8.78 -5.97 -9.75
N LEU A 174 -9.88 -5.72 -9.03
CA LEU A 174 -10.19 -6.46 -7.81
C LEU A 174 -10.29 -7.96 -8.09
N ALA A 175 -11.07 -8.39 -9.09
CA ALA A 175 -11.23 -9.80 -9.44
C ALA A 175 -9.90 -10.50 -9.79
N LEU A 176 -8.97 -9.80 -10.45
CA LEU A 176 -7.65 -10.34 -10.80
C LEU A 176 -6.66 -10.38 -9.63
N SER A 177 -6.88 -9.56 -8.60
CA SER A 177 -5.96 -9.38 -7.47
C SER A 177 -6.43 -10.03 -6.17
N VAL A 178 -7.62 -10.61 -6.14
CA VAL A 178 -8.16 -11.26 -4.95
C VAL A 178 -7.23 -12.37 -4.43
N ASN A 179 -6.84 -12.27 -3.16
CA ASN A 179 -5.94 -13.21 -2.52
C ASN A 179 -6.14 -13.28 -0.99
N SER A 180 -7.31 -12.87 -0.49
CA SER A 180 -7.58 -12.77 0.95
C SER A 180 -8.91 -13.44 1.34
N PRO A 181 -9.08 -14.76 1.13
CA PRO A 181 -10.34 -15.43 1.44
C PRO A 181 -10.56 -15.71 2.93
N PHE A 182 -9.49 -15.68 3.73
CA PHE A 182 -9.53 -15.99 5.16
C PHE A 182 -9.39 -14.74 6.03
N TRP A 183 -10.06 -14.75 7.18
CA TRP A 183 -9.92 -13.75 8.23
C TRP A 183 -10.18 -14.38 9.60
N GLN A 184 -9.30 -14.10 10.57
CA GLN A 184 -9.37 -14.64 11.94
C GLN A 184 -9.56 -16.17 12.02
N GLY A 185 -8.88 -16.90 11.13
CA GLY A 185 -8.90 -18.36 11.06
C GLY A 185 -10.15 -18.96 10.42
N ARG A 186 -10.98 -18.13 9.79
CA ARG A 186 -12.25 -18.56 9.16
C ARG A 186 -12.26 -18.23 7.68
N ASP A 187 -12.83 -19.13 6.89
CA ASP A 187 -13.23 -18.82 5.52
C ASP A 187 -14.36 -17.78 5.58
N THR A 188 -14.15 -16.65 4.90
CA THR A 188 -15.10 -15.54 4.90
C THR A 188 -16.22 -15.72 3.87
N GLY A 189 -16.09 -16.68 2.95
CA GLY A 189 -16.95 -16.80 1.77
C GLY A 189 -16.69 -15.73 0.70
N LEU A 190 -15.70 -14.86 0.90
CA LEU A 190 -15.28 -13.82 -0.04
C LEU A 190 -13.95 -14.21 -0.69
N ALA A 191 -13.70 -13.73 -1.91
CA ALA A 191 -12.36 -13.82 -2.50
C ALA A 191 -11.41 -12.74 -1.93
N SER A 192 -11.97 -11.61 -1.49
CA SER A 192 -11.24 -10.50 -0.86
C SER A 192 -11.95 -10.04 0.40
N ALA A 193 -11.54 -10.57 1.56
CA ALA A 193 -11.94 -10.08 2.87
C ALA A 193 -11.33 -8.70 3.16
N ARG A 194 -10.16 -8.38 2.56
CA ARG A 194 -9.52 -7.08 2.67
C ARG A 194 -10.46 -5.93 2.33
N THR A 195 -11.25 -6.07 1.26
CA THR A 195 -12.11 -4.99 0.74
C THR A 195 -13.14 -4.51 1.77
N PRO A 196 -14.04 -5.34 2.33
CA PRO A 196 -14.99 -4.88 3.35
C PRO A 196 -14.33 -4.50 4.67
N LEU A 197 -13.19 -5.10 5.04
CA LEU A 197 -12.46 -4.70 6.26
C LEU A 197 -11.91 -3.27 6.14
N PHE A 198 -11.34 -2.93 4.99
CA PHE A 198 -10.79 -1.62 4.71
C PHE A 198 -11.88 -0.54 4.53
N GLN A 199 -13.11 -0.93 4.19
CA GLN A 199 -14.23 0.00 3.99
C GLN A 199 -14.66 0.78 5.24
N ALA A 200 -14.21 0.38 6.43
CA ALA A 200 -14.48 1.11 7.66
C ALA A 200 -13.62 2.37 7.83
N PHE A 201 -12.58 2.56 7.02
CA PHE A 201 -11.76 3.75 7.02
C PHE A 201 -12.47 4.90 6.29
N PRO A 202 -12.28 6.17 6.70
CA PRO A 202 -12.82 7.30 5.95
C PRO A 202 -12.11 7.44 4.59
N ARG A 203 -12.82 7.99 3.59
CA ARG A 203 -12.28 8.29 2.24
C ARG A 203 -11.79 7.07 1.45
N VAL A 204 -12.37 5.91 1.69
CA VAL A 204 -12.12 4.67 0.93
C VAL A 204 -13.24 4.38 -0.07
N GLY A 205 -13.00 3.41 -0.94
CA GLY A 205 -13.95 2.99 -1.97
C GLY A 205 -13.71 3.70 -3.30
N THR A 206 -14.72 3.67 -4.16
CA THR A 206 -14.63 4.27 -5.49
C THR A 206 -14.81 5.78 -5.40
N PRO A 207 -13.84 6.59 -5.88
CA PRO A 207 -13.99 8.04 -5.88
C PRO A 207 -15.15 8.49 -6.78
N ARG A 208 -15.68 9.69 -6.52
CA ARG A 208 -16.63 10.34 -7.42
C ARG A 208 -15.95 10.69 -8.74
N ALA A 209 -16.74 10.92 -9.78
CA ALA A 209 -16.19 11.50 -11.01
C ALA A 209 -15.75 12.95 -10.72
N PHE A 210 -14.55 13.30 -11.18
CA PHE A 210 -14.04 14.65 -11.15
C PHE A 210 -14.31 15.31 -12.50
N ARG A 211 -14.71 16.58 -12.53
CA ARG A 211 -14.97 17.29 -13.79
C ARG A 211 -13.67 17.65 -14.50
N ASP A 212 -12.75 18.20 -13.71
CA ASP A 212 -11.45 18.71 -14.12
C ASP A 212 -10.56 18.71 -12.86
N TYR A 213 -9.31 19.16 -12.98
CA TYR A 213 -8.36 19.19 -11.88
C TYR A 213 -8.70 20.23 -10.78
N ALA A 214 -9.42 21.29 -11.12
CA ALA A 214 -9.59 22.48 -10.29
C ALA A 214 -11.02 22.68 -9.75
#